data_AF-A0A920UDW6-F1
#
_entry.id   AF-A0A920UDW6-F1
#
_cell.length_a   1.000
_cell.length_b   1.000
_cell.length_c   1.000
_cell.angle_alpha   90.00
_cell.angle_beta   90.00
_cell.angle_gamma   90.00
#
_symmetry.space_group_name_H-M   'P 1'
#
loop_
_entity.id
_entity.type
_entity.pdbx_description
1 polymer ?
#
loop_
_entity_poly.entity_id
_entity_poly.type
_entity_poly.pdbx_seq_one_letter_code
_entity_poly.pdbx_strand_id
1 'polypeptide(L)'
;MEIMAGRGTPEGGIYLDASHLGADFIMQNFRGMSLRCRDVGYDLPNAPVVVSPTAHFMMGGLRIDQDCRTDLEGLFAAGEDAAGVHGANRLGGNGGV
;
A
#
# COMPACT_ATOMS: atom_id res chain seq x y z
N MET A 1 18.12 0.59 -6.77
CA MET A 1 17.25 1.01 -5.66
C MET A 1 17.96 2.11 -4.89
N GLU A 2 17.34 3.29 -4.72
CA GLU A 2 17.97 4.49 -4.13
C GLU A 2 18.65 4.22 -2.78
N ILE A 3 17.92 3.55 -1.87
CA ILE A 3 18.40 3.18 -0.53
C ILE A 3 19.66 2.30 -0.63
N MET A 4 19.62 1.24 -1.45
CA MET A 4 20.77 0.32 -1.64
C MET A 4 21.97 0.98 -2.31
N ALA A 5 21.75 2.08 -3.02
CA ALA A 5 22.80 2.86 -3.67
C ALA A 5 23.34 3.98 -2.76
N GLY A 6 22.99 3.99 -1.47
CA GLY A 6 23.49 4.95 -0.48
C GLY A 6 22.82 6.33 -0.56
N ARG A 7 21.69 6.46 -1.26
CA ARG A 7 20.92 7.72 -1.40
C ARG A 7 19.66 7.76 -0.53
N GLY A 8 19.55 6.85 0.45
CA GLY A 8 18.46 6.83 1.42
C GLY A 8 18.64 7.86 2.54
N THR A 9 17.58 8.08 3.30
CA THR A 9 17.64 8.87 4.54
C THR A 9 18.37 8.08 5.64
N PRO A 10 18.86 8.75 6.70
CA PRO A 10 19.48 8.08 7.85
C PRO A 10 18.58 7.02 8.51
N GLU A 11 17.26 7.20 8.42
CA GLU A 11 16.24 6.29 8.97
C GLU A 11 15.95 5.09 8.05
N GLY A 12 16.67 4.94 6.93
CA GLY A 12 16.55 3.80 6.01
C GLY A 12 15.41 3.90 5.00
N GLY A 13 14.93 5.11 4.71
CA GLY A 13 13.84 5.37 3.76
C GLY A 13 14.21 6.35 2.65
N ILE A 14 13.17 6.90 2.03
CA ILE A 14 13.22 8.06 1.11
C ILE A 14 12.23 9.12 1.58
N TYR A 15 12.44 10.36 1.18
CA TYR A 15 11.46 11.43 1.45
C TYR A 15 10.29 11.36 0.46
N LEU A 16 9.08 11.41 1.00
CA LEU A 16 7.86 11.75 0.27
C LEU A 16 7.46 13.17 0.68
N ASP A 17 7.49 14.09 -0.29
CA ASP A 17 7.14 15.49 -0.06
C ASP A 17 5.85 15.86 -0.80
N ALA A 18 4.78 16.06 -0.02
CA ALA A 18 3.50 16.56 -0.51
C ALA A 18 3.28 18.05 -0.18
N SER A 19 4.16 18.68 0.60
CA SER A 19 3.94 20.02 1.18
C SER A 19 3.70 21.10 0.11
N HIS A 20 4.28 20.92 -1.08
CA HIS A 20 4.09 21.78 -2.24
C HIS A 20 2.63 21.86 -2.76
N LEU A 21 1.76 20.90 -2.38
CA LEU A 21 0.34 20.90 -2.73
C LEU A 21 -0.50 21.84 -1.84
N GLY A 22 0.05 22.33 -0.73
CA GLY A 22 -0.61 23.21 0.22
C GLY A 22 -1.38 22.47 1.32
N ALA A 23 -1.25 22.97 2.54
CA ALA A 23 -1.78 22.30 3.73
C ALA A 23 -3.30 22.13 3.70
N ASP A 24 -4.05 23.13 3.23
CA ASP A 24 -5.52 23.05 3.14
C ASP A 24 -5.98 21.95 2.19
N PHE A 25 -5.34 21.84 1.02
CA PHE A 25 -5.63 20.79 0.04
C PHE A 25 -5.36 19.40 0.62
N ILE A 26 -4.23 19.23 1.30
CA ILE A 26 -3.83 17.97 1.92
C ILE A 26 -4.79 17.60 3.05
N MET A 27 -5.17 18.55 3.89
CA MET A 27 -6.11 18.32 4.99
C MET A 27 -7.53 18.06 4.52
N GLN A 28 -7.93 18.57 3.35
CA GLN A 28 -9.23 18.29 2.76
C GLN A 28 -9.29 16.89 2.11
N ASN A 29 -8.24 16.48 1.37
CA ASN A 29 -8.28 15.27 0.56
C ASN A 29 -7.61 14.05 1.21
N PHE A 30 -6.63 14.28 2.09
CA PHE A 30 -5.80 13.23 2.70
C PHE A 30 -5.80 13.29 4.24
N ARG A 31 -6.87 13.84 4.85
CA ARG A 31 -7.01 14.01 6.31
C ARG A 31 -6.59 12.78 7.10
N GLY A 32 -7.07 11.60 6.70
CA GLY A 32 -6.79 10.34 7.40
C GLY A 32 -5.32 9.91 7.34
N MET A 33 -4.59 10.30 6.30
CA MET A 33 -3.14 10.07 6.22
C MET A 33 -2.39 11.10 7.06
N SER A 34 -2.76 12.39 6.97
CA SER A 34 -2.14 13.46 7.77
C SER A 34 -2.24 13.20 9.27
N LEU A 35 -3.39 12.71 9.74
CA LEU A 35 -3.57 12.32 11.14
C LEU A 35 -2.67 11.15 11.52
N ARG A 36 -2.61 10.10 10.70
CA ARG A 36 -1.73 8.95 10.94
C ARG A 36 -0.25 9.34 10.98
N CYS A 37 0.19 10.21 10.08
CA CYS A 37 1.55 10.76 10.10
C CYS A 37 1.81 11.52 11.41
N ARG A 38 0.84 12.31 11.88
CA ARG A 38 0.95 13.06 13.14
C ARG A 38 1.08 12.15 14.36
N ASP A 39 0.36 11.03 14.39
CA ASP A 39 0.42 10.05 15.48
C ASP A 39 1.83 9.46 15.66
N VAL A 40 2.65 9.49 14.60
CA VAL A 40 4.04 9.01 14.61
C VAL A 40 5.06 10.15 14.50
N GLY A 41 4.65 11.40 14.75
CA GLY A 41 5.55 12.55 14.83
C GLY A 41 5.89 13.26 13.52
N TYR A 42 5.18 12.97 12.43
CA TYR A 42 5.37 13.61 11.13
C TYR A 42 4.25 14.60 10.80
N ASP A 43 4.60 15.70 10.11
CA ASP A 43 3.66 16.72 9.66
C ASP A 43 3.55 16.77 8.13
N LEU A 44 2.86 15.77 7.57
CA LEU A 44 2.70 15.59 6.11
C LEU A 44 2.25 16.86 5.35
N PRO A 45 1.35 17.72 5.88
CA PRO A 45 0.95 18.94 5.18
C PRO A 45 2.06 19.98 5.00
N ASN A 46 3.08 19.99 5.86
CA ASN A 46 4.05 21.08 5.94
C ASN A 46 5.51 20.65 5.74
N ALA A 47 5.80 19.35 5.82
CA ALA A 47 7.15 18.83 5.71
C ALA A 47 7.20 17.45 5.01
N PRO A 48 8.34 17.10 4.37
CA PRO A 48 8.57 15.76 3.87
C PRO A 48 8.47 14.71 4.98
N VAL A 49 7.94 13.54 4.64
CA VAL A 49 7.87 12.38 5.54
C VAL A 49 8.75 11.25 5.02
N VAL A 50 9.35 10.47 5.93
CA VAL A 50 10.18 9.33 5.54
C VAL A 50 9.29 8.11 5.26
N VAL A 51 9.46 7.50 4.09
CA VAL A 51 8.74 6.29 3.66
C VAL A 51 9.70 5.23 3.16
N SER A 52 9.28 3.96 3.23
CA SER A 52 10.03 2.83 2.66
C SER A 52 9.06 1.80 2.05
N PRO A 53 9.52 0.99 1.08
CA PRO A 53 8.71 -0.11 0.55
C PRO A 53 8.35 -1.10 1.67
N THR A 54 7.09 -1.51 1.71
CA THR A 54 6.58 -2.49 2.68
C THR A 54 5.75 -3.56 1.99
N ALA A 55 5.68 -4.75 2.58
CA ALA A 55 4.73 -5.76 2.15
C ALA A 55 3.30 -5.23 2.37
N HIS A 56 2.49 -5.27 1.32
CA HIS A 56 1.17 -4.60 1.34
C HIS A 56 0.01 -5.50 0.89
N PHE A 57 0.26 -6.45 -0.01
CA PHE A 57 -0.79 -7.32 -0.55
C PHE A 57 -0.18 -8.65 -1.01
N MET A 58 -0.93 -9.74 -0.80
CA MET A 58 -0.56 -11.08 -1.24
C MET A 58 -1.27 -11.43 -2.55
N MET A 59 -0.49 -11.58 -3.63
CA MET A 59 -1.03 -12.02 -4.92
C MET A 59 -1.28 -13.54 -4.98
N GLY A 60 -0.59 -14.30 -4.12
CA GLY A 60 -0.81 -15.72 -3.96
C GLY A 60 -2.06 -16.01 -3.13
N GLY A 61 -2.39 -17.28 -2.97
CA GLY A 61 -3.62 -17.73 -2.33
C GLY A 61 -4.07 -19.07 -2.85
N LEU A 62 -5.29 -19.46 -2.51
CA LEU A 62 -5.94 -20.67 -3.01
C LEU A 62 -6.20 -20.53 -4.50
N ARG A 63 -5.84 -21.57 -5.26
CA ARG A 63 -6.22 -21.67 -6.67
C ARG A 63 -7.74 -21.86 -6.75
N ILE A 64 -8.40 -20.98 -7.49
CA ILE A 64 -9.84 -21.04 -7.72
C ILE A 64 -10.17 -21.04 -9.21
N ASP A 65 -11.33 -21.58 -9.57
CA ASP A 65 -11.97 -21.34 -10.86
C ASP A 65 -12.78 -20.03 -10.88
N GLN A 66 -13.47 -19.76 -11.99
CA GLN A 66 -14.30 -18.56 -12.16
C GLN A 66 -15.55 -18.52 -11.26
N ASP A 67 -15.91 -19.64 -10.64
CA ASP A 67 -17.03 -19.78 -9.69
C ASP A 67 -16.54 -19.82 -8.23
N CYS A 68 -15.28 -19.41 -7.99
CA CYS A 68 -14.61 -19.38 -6.68
C CYS A 68 -14.40 -20.75 -6.03
N ARG A 69 -14.46 -21.86 -6.80
CA ARG A 69 -14.25 -23.22 -6.28
C ARG A 69 -12.76 -23.56 -6.26
N THR A 70 -12.33 -24.21 -5.19
CA THR A 70 -10.99 -24.81 -5.11
C THR A 70 -10.98 -26.23 -5.70
N ASP A 71 -9.79 -26.84 -5.76
CA ASP A 71 -9.65 -28.25 -6.16
C ASP A 71 -10.17 -29.24 -5.07
N LEU A 72 -10.53 -28.75 -3.87
CA LEU A 72 -11.19 -29.54 -2.83
C LEU A 72 -12.71 -29.36 -2.92
N GLU A 73 -13.41 -30.49 -3.05
CA GLU A 73 -14.88 -30.50 -3.15
C GLU A 73 -15.53 -29.84 -1.92
N GLY A 74 -16.46 -28.91 -2.17
CA GLY A 74 -17.16 -28.16 -1.15
C GLY A 74 -16.40 -26.98 -0.54
N LEU A 75 -15.14 -26.75 -0.93
CA LEU A 75 -14.34 -25.61 -0.46
C LEU A 75 -14.27 -24.50 -1.52
N PHE A 76 -14.59 -23.29 -1.08
CA PHE A 76 -14.57 -22.06 -1.87
C PHE A 76 -13.65 -21.03 -1.22
N ALA A 77 -13.08 -20.12 -2.03
CA ALA A 77 -12.26 -19.02 -1.55
C ALA A 77 -12.53 -17.75 -2.36
N ALA A 78 -12.39 -16.59 -1.73
CA ALA A 78 -12.58 -15.28 -2.36
C ALA A 78 -11.72 -14.22 -1.66
N GLY A 79 -11.55 -13.06 -2.32
CA GLY A 79 -10.74 -11.96 -1.79
C GLY A 79 -9.24 -12.24 -1.89
N GLU A 80 -8.46 -11.63 -0.98
CA GLU A 80 -6.99 -11.76 -0.94
C GLU A 80 -6.51 -13.18 -0.58
N ASP A 81 -7.40 -14.04 -0.08
CA ASP A 81 -7.10 -15.45 0.16
C ASP A 81 -7.08 -16.29 -1.15
N ALA A 82 -7.54 -15.73 -2.27
CA ALA A 82 -7.62 -16.41 -3.56
C ALA A 82 -6.57 -15.88 -4.57
N ALA A 83 -6.01 -16.79 -5.37
CA ALA A 83 -5.00 -16.47 -6.38
C ALA A 83 -5.57 -16.39 -7.81
N GLY A 84 -4.77 -15.85 -8.72
CA GLY A 84 -4.98 -15.95 -10.18
C GLY A 84 -5.46 -14.67 -10.84
N VAL A 85 -6.37 -13.92 -10.22
CA VAL A 85 -6.95 -12.69 -10.80
C VAL A 85 -5.91 -11.57 -10.97
N HIS A 86 -4.90 -11.52 -10.10
CA HIS A 86 -3.91 -10.45 -10.07
C HIS A 86 -2.55 -10.80 -10.71
N GLY A 87 -2.37 -12.04 -11.16
CA GLY A 87 -1.08 -12.51 -11.68
C GLY A 87 0.08 -12.24 -10.71
N ALA A 88 1.19 -11.70 -11.22
CA ALA A 88 2.37 -11.39 -10.41
C ALA A 88 2.36 -9.98 -9.78
N ASN A 89 1.41 -9.11 -10.16
CA ASN A 89 1.34 -7.74 -9.65
C ASN A 89 -0.08 -7.20 -9.71
N ARG A 90 -0.65 -6.87 -8.54
CA ARG A 90 -1.98 -6.27 -8.45
C ARG A 90 -1.94 -4.79 -8.82
N LEU A 91 -2.94 -4.33 -9.58
CA LEU A 91 -3.16 -2.90 -9.81
C LEU A 91 -3.81 -2.22 -8.59
N GLY A 92 -3.36 -1.01 -8.25
CA GLY A 92 -3.95 -0.21 -7.18
C GLY A 92 -5.46 -0.02 -7.38
N GLY A 93 -6.25 -0.17 -6.32
CA GLY A 93 -7.72 -0.15 -6.38
C GLY A 93 -8.37 -1.52 -6.62
N ASN A 94 -7.66 -2.50 -7.18
CA ASN A 94 -8.22 -3.81 -7.53
C ASN A 94 -8.12 -4.86 -6.40
N GLY A 95 -7.97 -4.42 -5.15
CA GLY A 95 -7.87 -5.32 -3.97
C GLY A 95 -9.03 -5.16 -2.99
N GLY A 96 -10.04 -4.36 -3.35
CA GLY A 96 -11.23 -4.22 -2.53
C GLY A 96 -12.12 -5.46 -2.67
N VAL A 97 -12.52 -6.00 -1.51
CA VAL A 97 -13.77 -6.74 -1.36
C VAL A 97 -14.95 -5.77 -1.38
#